data_AF-A0A7W7NXT9-F1
#
_entry.id   AF-A0A7W7NXT9-F1
#
_cell.length_a   1.000
_cell.length_b   1.000
_cell.length_c   1.000
_cell.angle_alpha   90.00
_cell.angle_beta   90.00
_cell.angle_gamma   90.00
#
_symmetry.space_group_name_H-M   'P 1'
#
loop_
_entity.id
_entity.type
_entity.pdbx_description
1 polymer ?
#
loop_
_entity_poly.entity_id
_entity_poly.type
_entity_poly.pdbx_seq_one_letter_code
_entity_poly.pdbx_strand_id
1 'polypeptide(L)'
;MRASFLVAGTALALTSALALAQGAPESLLPPGFNEPTAAPAPTPSPRATSARQGAPARPAAAATSAPVIQALPGEPGFSLPLATSTSTVEAEGTLKRLPSLEELARMTPEDFQNLLGLKPDFDMPAGARRAMSQVGLIDPQEGGLDGSALAGQNGRLIRLALAANRGALVSRWGHILLRRALATRLDAPRGMSPQDFLALRVGLLLRMGEPEAARAILQDIDAGNYTPDLGGVALDTYAANGDFTGVCPVLAVQGDARDDAAWNVARQICSAFRGNGAAAIAQLDRYRYRGTMPRIDLLLAQKYAGAAGRSRRAVTIEWDDVDEMTPWRYGLANAVGLNPPDRLIEGNPQLASLTAVTPMVGLTRRAAAADRAAALGVLSSAAMVDLYGQLFAEPDVTGEWSDRAEKLRDAYVLEDPAGRLSAIRSLWDGVKTAPQDYSRKVLTAYAAARLPVNEGMAESAAPLIASMLSAGLDANAMRWANVVNAGSEGWALLVLAAPTRSSEVSSSDIDTFVDADASEDQRKSAFLVAGLAGLGRIDTGTAGSYSANMKLGLGSSTRFTQVIDGAARNRDVASVAMLAGLGMQGTRWSQMSPRYLYHIVSALRTVGLEAEARMIAAEAVARA
;
A
#
# COMPACT_ATOMS: atom_id res chain seq x y z
N MET A 1 58.01 9.79 41.78
CA MET A 1 57.57 11.12 41.28
C MET A 1 56.27 10.85 40.52
N ARG A 2 55.09 10.92 41.17
CA ARG A 2 54.16 12.08 41.31
C ARG A 2 53.79 12.70 39.95
N ALA A 3 52.54 12.93 39.54
CA ALA A 3 51.17 12.73 40.04
C ALA A 3 50.24 13.08 38.83
N SER A 4 49.25 12.26 38.45
CA SER A 4 47.82 12.32 38.86
C SER A 4 47.08 13.62 38.51
N PHE A 5 46.08 13.55 37.61
CA PHE A 5 44.84 14.33 37.72
C PHE A 5 43.64 13.53 37.17
N LEU A 6 42.68 13.30 38.07
CA LEU A 6 41.36 12.69 37.93
C LEU A 6 40.45 13.52 38.85
N VAL A 7 39.48 14.28 38.32
CA VAL A 7 38.29 14.82 39.03
C VAL A 7 37.25 15.13 37.92
N ALA A 8 36.27 14.26 37.67
CA ALA A 8 34.95 14.21 38.32
C ALA A 8 34.03 15.40 37.99
N GLY A 9 33.13 15.18 37.02
CA GLY A 9 32.01 16.07 36.70
C GLY A 9 30.69 15.38 37.03
N THR A 10 30.20 15.58 38.25
CA THR A 10 28.78 15.43 38.61
C THR A 10 28.42 16.41 39.71
N ALA A 11 27.23 17.03 39.56
CA ALA A 11 26.34 17.64 40.55
C ALA A 11 25.98 19.13 40.31
N LEU A 12 24.65 19.32 40.39
CA LEU A 12 23.83 20.55 40.50
C LEU A 12 23.52 21.29 39.19
N ALA A 13 22.36 21.11 38.55
CA ALA A 13 20.95 21.14 39.00
C ALA A 13 20.46 22.54 39.42
N LEU A 14 19.26 22.88 38.92
CA LEU A 14 18.40 24.04 39.20
C LEU A 14 18.63 25.28 38.33
N THR A 15 17.84 25.40 37.25
CA THR A 15 16.94 26.56 37.03
C THR A 15 15.96 26.25 35.90
N SER A 16 14.76 25.84 36.31
CA SER A 16 13.54 25.85 35.52
C SER A 16 13.02 27.28 35.42
N ALA A 17 12.89 27.81 34.20
CA ALA A 17 12.13 29.03 33.91
C ALA A 17 10.97 28.71 32.97
N LEU A 18 9.76 29.08 33.42
CA LEU A 18 8.51 29.03 32.68
C LEU A 18 8.59 29.88 31.41
N ALA A 19 8.07 29.37 30.29
CA ALA A 19 7.69 30.20 29.14
C ALA A 19 6.15 30.25 29.05
N LEU A 20 5.60 31.37 29.51
CA LEU A 20 4.25 31.83 29.18
C LEU A 20 4.24 32.39 27.76
N ALA A 21 3.16 32.12 27.02
CA ALA A 21 2.89 32.68 25.71
C ALA A 21 2.63 34.19 25.76
N GLN A 22 3.21 34.96 24.82
CA GLN A 22 2.61 36.11 24.10
C GLN A 22 3.69 36.86 23.29
N GLY A 23 3.37 37.24 22.04
CA GLY A 23 4.09 38.27 21.27
C GLY A 23 4.55 37.82 19.88
N ALA A 24 3.85 38.29 18.84
CA ALA A 24 4.30 38.20 17.44
C ALA A 24 5.61 39.00 17.24
N PRO A 25 6.54 38.57 16.37
CA PRO A 25 7.78 39.30 16.14
C PRO A 25 7.53 40.50 15.21
N GLU A 26 7.62 41.72 15.75
CA GLU A 26 7.76 42.92 14.92
C GLU A 26 9.20 43.05 14.41
N SER A 27 9.32 43.44 13.15
CA SER A 27 10.57 43.61 12.41
C SER A 27 11.33 44.85 12.87
N LEU A 28 12.58 44.67 13.31
CA LEU A 28 13.52 45.73 13.70
C LEU A 28 14.36 46.26 12.51
N LEU A 29 13.75 46.40 11.32
CA LEU A 29 14.42 46.97 10.15
C LEU A 29 13.76 48.30 9.73
N PRO A 30 14.54 49.37 9.46
CA PRO A 30 14.01 50.61 8.90
C PRO A 30 13.30 50.34 7.56
N PRO A 31 12.17 51.02 7.27
CA PRO A 31 11.44 50.79 6.03
C PRO A 31 12.27 51.23 4.82
N GLY A 32 12.56 50.30 3.89
CA GLY A 32 13.22 50.60 2.62
C GLY A 32 14.15 49.54 2.01
N PHE A 33 14.40 48.40 2.66
CA PHE A 33 15.27 47.35 2.11
C PHE A 33 14.51 46.03 1.93
N ASN A 34 13.82 45.88 0.78
CA ASN A 34 13.67 44.66 -0.02
C ASN A 34 12.59 44.85 -1.11
N GLU A 35 12.96 45.39 -2.27
CA GLU A 35 12.25 45.11 -3.53
C GLU A 35 13.24 44.47 -4.51
N PRO A 36 13.10 43.18 -4.84
CA PRO A 36 13.68 42.63 -6.05
C PRO A 36 12.74 42.92 -7.24
N THR A 37 13.31 43.52 -8.29
CA THR A 37 12.68 43.80 -9.59
C THR A 37 12.02 42.54 -10.19
N ALA A 38 10.76 42.67 -10.62
CA ALA A 38 10.01 41.60 -11.28
C ALA A 38 10.58 41.28 -12.68
N ALA A 39 10.79 40.00 -12.96
CA ALA A 39 11.10 39.47 -14.29
C ALA A 39 9.81 39.30 -15.13
N PRO A 40 9.85 39.51 -16.46
CA PRO A 40 8.66 39.47 -17.31
C PRO A 40 8.15 38.04 -17.58
N ALA A 41 6.83 37.87 -17.54
CA ALA A 41 6.15 36.60 -17.84
C ALA A 41 6.12 36.28 -19.35
N PRO A 42 6.16 34.99 -19.76
CA PRO A 42 6.16 34.59 -21.16
C PRO A 42 4.78 34.70 -21.83
N THR A 43 4.80 35.13 -23.10
CA THR A 43 3.65 35.28 -23.99
C THR A 43 3.14 33.92 -24.52
N PRO A 44 1.83 33.63 -24.50
CA PRO A 44 1.28 32.40 -25.08
C PRO A 44 1.19 32.46 -26.62
N SER A 45 1.60 31.38 -27.29
CA SER A 45 1.41 31.16 -28.74
C SER A 45 0.07 30.49 -29.04
N PRO A 46 -0.58 30.78 -30.19
CA PRO A 46 -1.92 30.29 -30.52
C PRO A 46 -1.90 28.85 -31.09
N ARG A 47 -2.85 28.01 -30.65
CA ARG A 47 -3.17 26.70 -31.26
C ARG A 47 -4.52 26.77 -31.97
N ALA A 48 -4.57 26.18 -33.16
CA ALA A 48 -5.67 26.22 -34.12
C ALA A 48 -6.99 25.62 -33.59
N THR A 49 -8.09 26.27 -33.96
CA THR A 49 -9.49 25.93 -33.71
C THR A 49 -10.04 24.96 -34.76
N SER A 50 -10.77 23.93 -34.31
CA SER A 50 -11.77 23.23 -35.13
C SER A 50 -13.15 23.44 -34.50
N ALA A 51 -14.11 23.78 -35.34
CA ALA A 51 -15.42 24.29 -34.96
C ALA A 51 -16.47 23.19 -34.75
N ARG A 52 -17.33 23.33 -33.72
CA ARG A 52 -18.76 22.98 -33.78
C ARG A 52 -19.56 23.74 -32.71
N GLN A 53 -20.59 24.43 -33.19
CA GLN A 53 -21.65 25.17 -32.48
C GLN A 53 -22.56 24.18 -31.68
N GLY A 54 -23.26 24.50 -30.59
CA GLY A 54 -23.45 25.72 -29.80
C GLY A 54 -24.51 25.49 -28.69
N ALA A 55 -24.37 26.18 -27.55
CA ALA A 55 -25.43 26.55 -26.58
C ALA A 55 -24.82 27.54 -25.56
N PRO A 56 -25.53 28.59 -25.08
CA PRO A 56 -24.90 29.67 -24.32
C PRO A 56 -24.74 29.32 -22.83
N ALA A 57 -23.50 29.37 -22.32
CA ALA A 57 -23.19 29.30 -20.89
C ALA A 57 -23.03 30.71 -20.29
N ARG A 58 -23.70 30.92 -19.15
CA ARG A 58 -23.69 32.16 -18.33
C ARG A 58 -22.41 32.20 -17.46
N PRO A 59 -21.89 33.38 -17.05
CA PRO A 59 -20.61 33.45 -16.32
C PRO A 59 -20.72 32.88 -14.91
N ALA A 60 -19.75 32.05 -14.52
CA ALA A 60 -19.60 31.52 -13.17
C ALA A 60 -19.03 32.60 -12.22
N ALA A 61 -19.76 32.87 -11.13
CA ALA A 61 -19.30 33.70 -10.03
C ALA A 61 -18.46 32.87 -9.05
N ALA A 62 -17.41 33.48 -8.50
CA ALA A 62 -16.53 32.92 -7.50
C ALA A 62 -17.30 32.55 -6.21
N ALA A 63 -17.14 31.32 -5.74
CA ALA A 63 -17.71 30.84 -4.50
C ALA A 63 -16.77 31.15 -3.32
N THR A 64 -17.19 32.07 -2.46
CA THR A 64 -16.63 32.26 -1.11
C THR A 64 -17.50 31.49 -0.11
N SER A 65 -16.87 30.57 0.63
CA SER A 65 -17.54 29.80 1.67
C SER A 65 -17.69 30.65 2.93
N ALA A 66 -18.92 31.06 3.26
CA ALA A 66 -19.29 31.58 4.57
C ALA A 66 -20.25 30.60 5.26
N PRO A 67 -20.10 30.33 6.57
CA PRO A 67 -20.96 29.41 7.30
C PRO A 67 -22.39 29.97 7.40
N VAL A 68 -23.37 29.25 6.87
CA VAL A 68 -24.79 29.56 7.00
C VAL A 68 -25.28 28.97 8.32
N ILE A 69 -25.61 29.84 9.28
CA ILE A 69 -26.42 29.47 10.46
C ILE A 69 -27.88 29.54 10.01
N GLN A 70 -28.53 28.38 9.94
CA GLN A 70 -29.95 28.29 9.64
C GLN A 70 -30.77 28.71 10.87
N ALA A 71 -31.61 29.74 10.72
CA ALA A 71 -32.55 30.15 11.76
C ALA A 71 -33.66 29.11 11.94
N LEU A 72 -33.96 28.76 13.19
CA LEU A 72 -35.08 27.89 13.58
C LEU A 72 -36.43 28.53 13.17
N PRO A 73 -37.35 27.80 12.52
CA PRO A 73 -38.71 28.28 12.26
C PRO A 73 -39.51 28.44 13.57
N GLY A 74 -40.30 29.51 13.63
CA GLY A 74 -40.92 30.06 14.84
C GLY A 74 -41.89 29.16 15.61
N GLU A 75 -42.01 29.51 16.89
CA GLU A 75 -42.88 28.90 17.89
C GLU A 75 -44.37 29.06 17.55
N PRO A 76 -45.16 27.97 17.60
CA PRO A 76 -46.53 28.01 18.08
C PRO A 76 -46.52 27.84 19.60
N GLY A 77 -47.06 28.83 20.32
CA GLY A 77 -47.21 28.77 21.77
C GLY A 77 -48.05 27.56 22.20
N PHE A 78 -47.45 26.67 22.98
CA PHE A 78 -48.16 25.60 23.66
C PHE A 78 -48.50 26.03 25.09
N SER A 79 -49.78 26.33 25.32
CA SER A 79 -50.35 26.40 26.67
C SER A 79 -50.60 24.98 27.19
N LEU A 80 -50.01 24.63 28.32
CA LEU A 80 -50.27 23.37 29.02
C LEU A 80 -51.60 23.46 29.79
N PRO A 81 -52.59 22.57 29.55
CA PRO A 81 -53.58 22.28 30.56
C PRO A 81 -52.97 21.29 31.56
N LEU A 82 -52.94 21.68 32.84
CA LEU A 82 -52.63 20.79 33.94
C LEU A 82 -53.79 19.79 34.09
N ALA A 83 -53.67 18.63 33.44
CA ALA A 83 -54.56 17.49 33.64
C ALA A 83 -53.81 16.40 34.42
N THR A 84 -54.13 16.30 35.70
CA THR A 84 -53.83 15.13 36.55
C THR A 84 -54.51 13.90 35.94
N SER A 85 -53.74 13.11 35.19
CA SER A 85 -54.13 11.77 34.76
C SER A 85 -53.15 10.79 35.36
N THR A 86 -53.55 10.19 36.47
CA THR A 86 -52.96 8.96 37.00
C THR A 86 -53.24 7.83 36.01
N SER A 87 -52.35 7.69 35.03
CA SER A 87 -52.26 6.48 34.21
C SER A 87 -51.13 5.65 34.77
N THR A 88 -51.51 4.59 35.48
CA THR A 88 -50.67 3.44 35.78
C THR A 88 -50.06 2.94 34.47
N VAL A 89 -48.80 3.27 34.23
CA VAL A 89 -47.98 2.57 33.25
C VAL A 89 -47.66 1.22 33.86
N GLU A 90 -48.36 0.17 33.41
CA GLU A 90 -47.90 -1.19 33.57
C GLU A 90 -46.53 -1.29 32.89
N ALA A 91 -45.49 -1.21 33.70
CA ALA A 91 -44.12 -1.45 33.30
C ALA A 91 -43.90 -2.96 33.10
N GLU A 92 -44.50 -3.53 32.06
CA GLU A 92 -44.08 -4.82 31.55
C GLU A 92 -43.01 -4.62 30.46
N GLY A 93 -41.76 -4.87 30.85
CA GLY A 93 -40.67 -5.18 29.91
C GLY A 93 -39.43 -4.30 30.00
N THR A 94 -38.38 -4.86 30.60
CA THR A 94 -36.94 -4.55 30.38
C THR A 94 -36.22 -3.42 31.13
N LEU A 95 -36.59 -3.11 32.38
CA LEU A 95 -35.55 -2.76 33.36
C LEU A 95 -35.13 -4.04 34.08
N LYS A 96 -34.26 -4.83 33.43
CA LYS A 96 -33.52 -5.90 34.14
C LYS A 96 -32.83 -5.24 35.33
N ARG A 97 -33.02 -5.82 36.52
CA ARG A 97 -32.41 -5.47 37.82
C ARG A 97 -31.32 -4.40 37.69
N LEU A 98 -31.64 -3.16 38.08
CA LEU A 98 -30.64 -2.08 38.15
C LEU A 98 -29.46 -2.58 39.00
N PRO A 99 -28.22 -2.52 38.47
CA PRO A 99 -27.05 -2.97 39.21
C PRO A 99 -26.91 -2.18 40.52
N SER A 100 -26.38 -2.84 41.54
CA SER A 100 -26.02 -2.20 42.80
C SER A 100 -25.00 -1.07 42.58
N LEU A 101 -24.92 -0.13 43.52
CA LEU A 101 -23.98 0.99 43.44
C LEU A 101 -22.52 0.52 43.32
N GLU A 102 -22.20 -0.62 43.94
CA GLU A 102 -20.90 -1.27 43.86
C GLU A 102 -20.64 -1.92 42.48
N GLU A 103 -21.67 -2.49 41.85
CA GLU A 103 -21.58 -2.97 40.47
C GLU A 103 -21.41 -1.81 39.48
N LEU A 104 -22.19 -0.74 39.62
CA LEU A 104 -22.06 0.48 38.80
C LEU A 104 -20.67 1.12 38.94
N ALA A 105 -20.10 1.15 40.14
CA ALA A 105 -18.75 1.67 40.37
C ALA A 105 -17.63 0.82 39.75
N ARG A 106 -17.90 -0.48 39.49
CA ARG A 106 -16.95 -1.41 38.86
C ARG A 106 -17.13 -1.53 37.35
N MET A 107 -18.27 -1.09 36.82
CA MET A 107 -18.56 -1.09 35.38
C MET A 107 -17.59 -0.20 34.62
N THR A 108 -17.27 -0.60 33.40
CA THR A 108 -16.59 0.30 32.47
C THR A 108 -17.58 1.38 31.99
N PRO A 109 -17.11 2.55 31.52
CA PRO A 109 -17.99 3.55 30.91
C PRO A 109 -18.84 2.99 29.76
N GLU A 110 -18.33 2.00 29.03
CA GLU A 110 -19.03 1.32 27.93
C GLU A 110 -20.13 0.39 28.45
N ASP A 111 -19.85 -0.41 29.49
CA ASP A 111 -20.88 -1.24 30.15
C ASP A 111 -22.01 -0.37 30.73
N PHE A 112 -21.65 0.79 31.28
CA PHE A 112 -22.60 1.75 31.80
C PHE A 112 -23.45 2.39 30.69
N GLN A 113 -22.85 2.75 29.56
CA GLN A 113 -23.59 3.22 28.38
C GLN A 113 -24.52 2.14 27.82
N ASN A 114 -24.06 0.89 27.76
CA ASN A 114 -24.84 -0.26 27.32
C ASN A 114 -26.04 -0.51 28.25
N LEU A 115 -25.83 -0.43 29.57
CA LEU A 115 -26.90 -0.53 30.57
C LEU A 115 -28.00 0.51 30.35
N LEU A 116 -27.62 1.73 29.97
CA LEU A 116 -28.52 2.85 29.73
C LEU A 116 -29.07 2.92 28.29
N GLY A 117 -28.68 1.99 27.42
CA GLY A 117 -29.06 2.02 25.99
C GLY A 117 -28.50 3.22 25.24
N LEU A 118 -27.41 3.84 25.72
CA LEU A 118 -26.78 5.03 25.13
C LEU A 118 -25.75 4.68 24.05
N LYS A 119 -25.78 3.45 23.53
CA LYS A 119 -24.95 3.08 22.40
C LYS A 119 -25.38 3.92 21.20
N PRO A 120 -24.44 4.50 20.43
CA PRO A 120 -24.80 5.19 19.20
C PRO A 120 -25.58 4.22 18.31
N ASP A 121 -26.89 4.41 18.23
CA ASP A 121 -27.72 3.67 17.30
C ASP A 121 -27.32 4.11 15.89
N PHE A 122 -27.15 3.14 15.02
CA PHE A 122 -26.87 3.38 13.61
C PHE A 122 -28.15 3.85 12.91
N ASP A 123 -28.59 5.07 13.23
CA ASP A 123 -29.79 5.70 12.69
C ASP A 123 -29.47 6.55 11.44
N MET A 124 -28.75 5.95 10.49
CA MET A 124 -28.60 6.53 9.16
C MET A 124 -29.83 6.16 8.32
N PRO A 125 -30.54 7.12 7.71
CA PRO A 125 -31.60 6.84 6.75
C PRO A 125 -31.10 5.92 5.63
N ALA A 126 -31.94 5.03 5.11
CA ALA A 126 -31.52 4.03 4.12
C ALA A 126 -30.81 4.63 2.90
N GLY A 127 -31.25 5.80 2.42
CA GLY A 127 -30.63 6.51 1.29
C GLY A 127 -29.27 7.18 1.60
N ALA A 128 -28.90 7.31 2.88
CA ALA A 128 -27.61 7.86 3.31
C ALA A 128 -26.59 6.75 3.65
N ARG A 129 -27.02 5.49 3.71
CA ARG A 129 -26.14 4.33 3.98
C ARG A 129 -25.28 4.02 2.78
N ARG A 130 -24.01 3.71 3.03
CA ARG A 130 -23.12 3.17 2.00
C ARG A 130 -23.57 1.76 1.63
N ALA A 131 -23.71 1.52 0.34
CA ALA A 131 -24.08 0.20 -0.16
C ALA A 131 -22.92 -0.79 0.01
N MET A 132 -23.25 -2.05 0.30
CA MET A 132 -22.27 -3.14 0.35
C MET A 132 -22.10 -3.85 -1.01
N SER A 133 -22.68 -3.31 -2.07
CA SER A 133 -22.43 -3.70 -3.46
C SER A 133 -21.23 -2.94 -4.02
N GLN A 134 -20.42 -3.60 -4.84
CA GLN A 134 -19.28 -3.00 -5.54
C GLN A 134 -18.30 -2.22 -4.64
N VAL A 135 -18.07 -2.70 -3.42
CA VAL A 135 -17.14 -2.04 -2.48
C VAL A 135 -15.70 -2.16 -3.00
N GLY A 136 -15.01 -1.01 -3.10
CA GLY A 136 -13.63 -0.88 -3.56
C GLY A 136 -13.25 0.55 -3.93
N LEU A 137 -12.00 0.75 -4.34
CA LEU A 137 -11.44 2.05 -4.68
C LEU A 137 -11.57 2.36 -6.17
N ILE A 138 -11.21 1.40 -7.01
CA ILE A 138 -10.96 1.59 -8.44
C ILE A 138 -12.21 1.20 -9.24
N ASP A 139 -12.72 2.15 -10.01
CA ASP A 139 -13.79 1.94 -10.97
C ASP A 139 -13.26 1.39 -12.32
N PRO A 140 -14.06 0.65 -13.13
CA PRO A 140 -13.67 0.30 -14.49
C PRO A 140 -13.11 1.45 -15.34
N GLN A 141 -13.64 2.66 -15.19
CA GLN A 141 -13.17 3.85 -15.93
C GLN A 141 -11.76 4.30 -15.51
N GLU A 142 -11.33 3.91 -14.30
CA GLU A 142 -10.02 4.20 -13.73
C GLU A 142 -9.05 3.01 -13.89
N GLY A 143 -9.43 2.01 -14.72
CA GLY A 143 -8.64 0.79 -14.94
C GLY A 143 -8.96 -0.36 -14.00
N GLY A 144 -10.04 -0.26 -13.21
CA GLY A 144 -10.59 -1.36 -12.43
C GLY A 144 -11.18 -2.47 -13.32
N LEU A 145 -11.52 -3.60 -12.72
CA LEU A 145 -12.29 -4.65 -13.39
C LEU A 145 -13.79 -4.35 -13.35
N ASP A 146 -14.57 -4.98 -14.23
CA ASP A 146 -16.04 -4.92 -14.17
C ASP A 146 -16.54 -5.35 -12.79
N GLY A 147 -17.39 -4.52 -12.15
CA GLY A 147 -17.87 -4.76 -10.79
C GLY A 147 -18.67 -6.04 -10.62
N SER A 148 -19.31 -6.51 -11.70
CA SER A 148 -20.09 -7.75 -11.74
C SER A 148 -19.27 -8.98 -12.15
N ALA A 149 -17.96 -8.84 -12.41
CA ALA A 149 -17.10 -9.92 -12.94
C ALA A 149 -17.15 -11.22 -12.12
N LEU A 150 -17.38 -11.12 -10.81
CA LEU A 150 -17.46 -12.25 -9.90
C LEU A 150 -18.88 -12.73 -9.59
N ALA A 151 -19.93 -12.02 -10.03
CA ALA A 151 -21.32 -12.32 -9.67
C ALA A 151 -21.82 -13.68 -10.18
N GLY A 152 -21.17 -14.25 -11.19
CA GLY A 152 -21.43 -15.61 -11.70
C GLY A 152 -20.56 -16.70 -11.07
N GLN A 153 -19.55 -16.34 -10.28
CA GLN A 153 -18.48 -17.25 -9.89
C GLN A 153 -18.77 -18.03 -8.61
N ASN A 154 -18.08 -19.17 -8.47
CA ASN A 154 -18.15 -20.00 -7.29
C ASN A 154 -17.36 -19.35 -6.14
N GLY A 155 -18.07 -18.81 -5.14
CA GLY A 155 -17.46 -18.16 -3.98
C GLY A 155 -16.49 -19.05 -3.19
N ARG A 156 -16.62 -20.38 -3.22
CA ARG A 156 -15.66 -21.28 -2.57
C ARG A 156 -14.29 -21.22 -3.21
N LEU A 157 -14.21 -21.14 -4.54
CA LEU A 157 -12.95 -21.02 -5.26
C LEU A 157 -12.26 -19.71 -4.91
N ILE A 158 -12.99 -18.59 -4.97
CA ILE A 158 -12.48 -17.26 -4.64
C ILE A 158 -12.02 -17.20 -3.19
N ARG A 159 -12.83 -17.71 -2.25
CA ARG A 159 -12.47 -17.80 -0.84
C ARG A 159 -11.14 -18.53 -0.64
N LEU A 160 -10.97 -19.70 -1.27
CA LEU A 160 -9.74 -20.48 -1.19
C LEU A 160 -8.54 -19.75 -1.81
N ALA A 161 -8.72 -19.13 -2.98
CA ALA A 161 -7.65 -18.40 -3.65
C ALA A 161 -7.16 -17.21 -2.81
N LEU A 162 -8.07 -16.45 -2.21
CA LEU A 162 -7.71 -15.32 -1.35
C LEU A 162 -7.11 -15.76 -0.01
N ALA A 163 -7.70 -16.77 0.65
CA ALA A 163 -7.24 -17.26 1.94
C ALA A 163 -5.88 -17.99 1.85
N ALA A 164 -5.64 -18.75 0.78
CA ALA A 164 -4.38 -19.48 0.58
C ALA A 164 -3.23 -18.59 0.11
N ASN A 165 -3.50 -17.35 -0.30
CA ASN A 165 -2.46 -16.42 -0.74
C ASN A 165 -1.79 -15.73 0.46
N ARG A 166 -0.47 -15.93 0.59
CA ARG A 166 0.38 -15.39 1.66
C ARG A 166 0.83 -13.95 1.41
N GLY A 167 0.54 -13.37 0.25
CA GLY A 167 0.81 -11.97 -0.09
C GLY A 167 2.18 -11.69 -0.73
N ALA A 168 3.17 -12.57 -0.56
CA ALA A 168 4.47 -12.42 -1.23
C ALA A 168 4.42 -13.01 -2.65
N LEU A 169 4.68 -12.17 -3.66
CA LEU A 169 4.71 -12.57 -5.07
C LEU A 169 6.12 -12.38 -5.66
N VAL A 170 6.52 -13.27 -6.56
CA VAL A 170 7.82 -13.17 -7.26
C VAL A 170 7.85 -12.00 -8.26
N SER A 171 6.69 -11.69 -8.86
CA SER A 171 6.53 -10.67 -9.90
C SER A 171 5.92 -9.39 -9.35
N ARG A 172 6.59 -8.26 -9.64
CA ARG A 172 6.11 -6.91 -9.42
C ARG A 172 4.83 -6.63 -10.21
N TRP A 173 4.80 -7.00 -11.48
CA TRP A 173 3.62 -6.81 -12.31
C TRP A 173 2.45 -7.69 -11.86
N GLY A 174 2.74 -8.90 -11.39
CA GLY A 174 1.76 -9.76 -10.73
C GLY A 174 1.18 -9.15 -9.45
N HIS A 175 2.03 -8.52 -8.63
CA HIS A 175 1.59 -7.78 -7.43
C HIS A 175 0.70 -6.60 -7.80
N ILE A 176 1.09 -5.79 -8.77
CA ILE A 176 0.31 -4.62 -9.22
C ILE A 176 -1.04 -5.05 -9.77
N LEU A 177 -1.10 -6.11 -10.58
CA LEU A 177 -2.34 -6.67 -11.10
C LEU A 177 -3.23 -7.18 -9.97
N LEU A 178 -2.67 -7.94 -9.03
CA LEU A 178 -3.43 -8.48 -7.90
C LEU A 178 -3.97 -7.35 -7.02
N ARG A 179 -3.15 -6.35 -6.70
CA ARG A 179 -3.59 -5.14 -5.96
C ARG A 179 -4.75 -4.47 -6.68
N ARG A 180 -4.64 -4.25 -8.00
CA ARG A 180 -5.70 -3.64 -8.81
C ARG A 180 -6.99 -4.45 -8.73
N ALA A 181 -6.91 -5.77 -8.86
CA ALA A 181 -8.07 -6.65 -8.76
C ALA A 181 -8.72 -6.63 -7.36
N LEU A 182 -7.92 -6.64 -6.29
CA LEU A 182 -8.42 -6.59 -4.91
C LEU A 182 -9.02 -5.23 -4.53
N ALA A 183 -8.45 -4.15 -5.06
CA ALA A 183 -8.90 -2.78 -4.84
C ALA A 183 -10.03 -2.34 -5.79
N THR A 184 -10.37 -3.14 -6.80
CA THR A 184 -11.51 -2.85 -7.69
C THR A 184 -12.82 -2.90 -6.92
N ARG A 185 -13.75 -2.02 -7.30
CA ARG A 185 -15.16 -2.05 -6.89
C ARG A 185 -15.87 -3.30 -7.40
N LEU A 186 -15.86 -4.37 -6.60
CA LEU A 186 -16.39 -5.69 -6.97
C LEU A 186 -17.56 -6.12 -6.09
N ASP A 187 -18.57 -6.71 -6.72
CA ASP A 187 -19.60 -7.47 -6.03
C ASP A 187 -19.06 -8.79 -5.49
N ALA A 188 -19.62 -9.24 -4.36
CA ALA A 188 -19.26 -10.53 -3.80
C ALA A 188 -19.71 -11.68 -4.71
N PRO A 189 -18.89 -12.73 -4.88
CA PRO A 189 -19.28 -13.90 -5.65
C PRO A 189 -20.43 -14.67 -4.97
N ARG A 190 -21.14 -15.51 -5.74
CA ARG A 190 -22.24 -16.32 -5.21
C ARG A 190 -21.75 -17.22 -4.07
N GLY A 191 -22.52 -17.24 -2.98
CA GLY A 191 -22.20 -18.03 -1.79
C GLY A 191 -21.22 -17.36 -0.82
N MET A 192 -20.94 -16.07 -0.98
CA MET A 192 -20.20 -15.26 -0.01
C MET A 192 -21.01 -14.01 0.37
N SER A 193 -20.95 -13.63 1.64
CA SER A 193 -21.42 -12.31 2.06
C SER A 193 -20.43 -11.24 1.55
N PRO A 194 -20.89 -9.99 1.29
CA PRO A 194 -20.00 -8.88 1.01
C PRO A 194 -18.93 -8.68 2.08
N GLN A 195 -19.28 -8.85 3.35
CA GLN A 195 -18.38 -8.70 4.48
C GLN A 195 -17.25 -9.75 4.49
N ASP A 196 -17.57 -11.03 4.28
CA ASP A 196 -16.58 -12.11 4.21
C ASP A 196 -15.60 -11.90 3.05
N PHE A 197 -16.15 -11.54 1.88
CA PHE A 197 -15.36 -11.28 0.69
C PHE A 197 -14.42 -10.09 0.91
N LEU A 198 -14.92 -9.04 1.54
CA LEU A 198 -14.16 -7.84 1.85
C LEU A 198 -13.06 -8.10 2.88
N ALA A 199 -13.35 -8.85 3.95
CA ALA A 199 -12.35 -9.24 4.94
C ALA A 199 -11.18 -10.00 4.30
N LEU A 200 -11.46 -10.92 3.35
CA LEU A 200 -10.43 -11.65 2.63
C LEU A 200 -9.63 -10.76 1.65
N ARG A 201 -10.28 -9.84 0.94
CA ARG A 201 -9.61 -8.90 0.03
C ARG A 201 -8.69 -7.96 0.78
N VAL A 202 -9.21 -7.27 1.80
CA VAL A 202 -8.46 -6.32 2.63
C VAL A 202 -7.33 -7.05 3.37
N GLY A 203 -7.61 -8.23 3.92
CA GLY A 203 -6.58 -9.04 4.58
C GLY A 203 -5.45 -9.46 3.63
N LEU A 204 -5.75 -9.77 2.36
CA LEU A 204 -4.73 -10.06 1.37
C LEU A 204 -3.92 -8.81 0.98
N LEU A 205 -4.57 -7.66 0.78
CA LEU A 205 -3.88 -6.38 0.56
C LEU A 205 -2.89 -6.08 1.70
N LEU A 206 -3.32 -6.29 2.95
CA LEU A 206 -2.44 -6.10 4.11
C LEU A 206 -1.23 -7.06 4.08
N ARG A 207 -1.44 -8.35 3.78
CA ARG A 207 -0.34 -9.33 3.65
C ARG A 207 0.60 -9.02 2.49
N MET A 208 0.11 -8.37 1.44
CA MET A 208 0.92 -7.87 0.33
C MET A 208 1.73 -6.62 0.72
N GLY A 209 1.44 -5.98 1.86
CA GLY A 209 2.09 -4.73 2.25
C GLY A 209 1.45 -3.49 1.62
N GLU A 210 0.14 -3.53 1.37
CA GLU A 210 -0.69 -2.44 0.84
C GLU A 210 -1.62 -1.86 1.93
N PRO A 211 -1.09 -1.34 3.06
CA PRO A 211 -1.89 -0.89 4.19
C PRO A 211 -2.77 0.32 3.84
N GLU A 212 -2.32 1.19 2.93
CA GLU A 212 -3.05 2.39 2.52
C GLU A 212 -4.28 2.03 1.67
N ALA A 213 -4.12 1.14 0.69
CA ALA A 213 -5.23 0.65 -0.12
C ALA A 213 -6.24 -0.13 0.74
N ALA A 214 -5.75 -0.98 1.65
CA ALA A 214 -6.59 -1.69 2.62
C ALA A 214 -7.41 -0.72 3.49
N ARG A 215 -6.77 0.31 4.03
CA ARG A 215 -7.43 1.35 4.85
C ARG A 215 -8.47 2.14 4.05
N ALA A 216 -8.12 2.56 2.84
CA ALA A 216 -9.01 3.38 2.03
C ALA A 216 -10.30 2.62 1.67
N ILE A 217 -10.22 1.30 1.40
CA ILE A 217 -11.40 0.46 1.20
C ILE A 217 -12.27 0.42 2.46
N LEU A 218 -11.66 0.24 3.64
CA LEU A 218 -12.39 0.15 4.91
C LEU A 218 -13.11 1.44 5.29
N GLN A 219 -12.52 2.59 4.93
CA GLN A 219 -13.11 3.91 5.18
C GLN A 219 -14.38 4.17 4.36
N ASP A 220 -14.62 3.40 3.30
CA ASP A 220 -15.83 3.47 2.49
C ASP A 220 -16.95 2.52 2.98
N ILE A 221 -16.86 2.04 4.22
CA ILE A 221 -17.84 1.15 4.82
C ILE A 221 -18.43 1.80 6.06
N ASP A 222 -19.74 1.73 6.19
CA ASP A 222 -20.43 2.17 7.40
C ASP A 222 -20.08 1.25 8.59
N ALA A 223 -19.84 1.85 9.77
CA ALA A 223 -19.47 1.12 10.98
C ALA A 223 -20.47 0.01 11.38
N GLY A 224 -21.74 0.16 11.02
CA GLY A 224 -22.79 -0.86 11.23
C GLY A 224 -22.60 -2.14 10.40
N ASN A 225 -21.89 -2.09 9.28
CA ASN A 225 -21.70 -3.23 8.37
C ASN A 225 -20.52 -4.14 8.75
N TYR A 226 -19.77 -3.81 9.81
CA TYR A 226 -18.63 -4.60 10.25
C TYR A 226 -19.06 -5.85 11.01
N THR A 227 -18.63 -7.02 10.51
CA THR A 227 -18.68 -8.32 11.20
C THR A 227 -17.42 -8.54 12.05
N PRO A 228 -17.39 -9.49 13.00
CA PRO A 228 -16.19 -9.80 13.79
C PRO A 228 -14.92 -10.05 12.96
N ASP A 229 -15.01 -10.76 11.83
CA ASP A 229 -13.85 -11.04 10.98
C ASP A 229 -13.34 -9.78 10.25
N LEU A 230 -14.25 -9.02 9.63
CA LEU A 230 -13.94 -7.74 9.00
C LEU A 230 -13.39 -6.72 10.01
N GLY A 231 -13.93 -6.69 11.23
CA GLY A 231 -13.44 -5.85 12.32
C GLY A 231 -12.00 -6.20 12.72
N GLY A 232 -11.66 -7.49 12.82
CA GLY A 232 -10.29 -7.94 13.10
C GLY A 232 -9.31 -7.46 12.02
N VAL A 233 -9.64 -7.69 10.75
CA VAL A 233 -8.82 -7.22 9.62
C VAL A 233 -8.69 -5.70 9.60
N ALA A 234 -9.75 -4.98 9.98
CA ALA A 234 -9.72 -3.53 10.08
C ALA A 234 -8.77 -3.06 11.17
N LEU A 235 -8.82 -3.65 12.36
CA LEU A 235 -7.90 -3.33 13.44
C LEU A 235 -6.43 -3.55 13.01
N ASP A 236 -6.14 -4.67 12.36
CA ASP A 236 -4.78 -4.95 11.85
C ASP A 236 -4.35 -3.93 10.78
N THR A 237 -5.28 -3.52 9.92
CA THR A 237 -5.02 -2.53 8.86
C THR A 237 -4.72 -1.16 9.45
N TYR A 238 -5.54 -0.70 10.40
CA TYR A 238 -5.33 0.57 11.10
C TYR A 238 -4.04 0.55 11.92
N ALA A 239 -3.73 -0.57 12.58
CA ALA A 239 -2.47 -0.77 13.29
C ALA A 239 -1.27 -0.67 12.34
N ALA A 240 -1.30 -1.30 11.17
CA ALA A 240 -0.23 -1.23 10.18
C ALA A 240 0.00 0.18 9.61
N ASN A 241 -1.02 1.03 9.62
CA ASN A 241 -0.94 2.45 9.26
C ASN A 241 -0.51 3.36 10.44
N GLY A 242 -0.34 2.82 11.64
CA GLY A 242 -0.10 3.62 12.86
C GLY A 242 -1.31 4.48 13.28
N ASP A 243 -2.51 4.16 12.82
CA ASP A 243 -3.73 4.95 13.06
C ASP A 243 -4.73 4.19 13.92
N PHE A 244 -4.45 4.10 15.22
CA PHE A 244 -5.31 3.39 16.17
C PHE A 244 -6.60 4.16 16.52
N THR A 245 -6.71 5.43 16.14
CA THR A 245 -7.96 6.20 16.31
C THR A 245 -8.90 6.02 15.11
N GLY A 246 -8.38 5.69 13.94
CA GLY A 246 -9.17 5.43 12.73
C GLY A 246 -10.19 4.29 12.88
N VAL A 247 -9.91 3.29 13.73
CA VAL A 247 -10.83 2.18 14.02
C VAL A 247 -11.90 2.51 15.07
N CYS A 248 -11.80 3.66 15.76
CA CYS A 248 -12.70 4.00 16.87
C CYS A 248 -14.19 4.11 16.50
N PRO A 249 -14.60 4.56 15.30
CA PRO A 249 -16.00 4.50 14.89
C PRO A 249 -16.54 3.06 14.84
N VAL A 250 -15.73 2.11 14.34
CA VAL A 250 -16.09 0.68 14.32
C VAL A 250 -16.22 0.17 15.76
N LEU A 251 -15.27 0.48 16.64
CA LEU A 251 -15.34 0.07 18.05
C LEU A 251 -16.47 0.73 18.84
N ALA A 252 -17.00 1.87 18.39
CA ALA A 252 -18.18 2.50 19.02
C ALA A 252 -19.44 1.68 18.78
N VAL A 253 -19.59 1.16 17.56
CA VAL A 253 -20.80 0.46 17.12
C VAL A 253 -20.69 -1.05 17.34
N GLN A 254 -19.51 -1.61 17.11
CA GLN A 254 -19.24 -3.05 17.14
C GLN A 254 -18.28 -3.44 18.28
N GLY A 255 -18.15 -2.62 19.33
CA GLY A 255 -17.21 -2.85 20.43
C GLY A 255 -17.33 -4.24 21.09
N ASP A 256 -18.54 -4.78 21.17
CA ASP A 256 -18.83 -6.09 21.80
C ASP A 256 -18.75 -7.27 20.81
N ALA A 257 -18.39 -7.01 19.54
CA ALA A 257 -18.33 -8.05 18.50
C ALA A 257 -17.16 -9.02 18.71
N ARG A 258 -16.16 -8.65 19.52
CA ARG A 258 -14.95 -9.44 19.81
C ARG A 258 -14.48 -9.16 21.24
N ASP A 259 -13.74 -10.12 21.82
CA ASP A 259 -13.21 -10.03 23.19
C ASP A 259 -11.75 -10.49 23.29
N ASP A 260 -11.01 -10.44 22.19
CA ASP A 260 -9.57 -10.72 22.20
C ASP A 260 -8.76 -9.55 22.79
N ALA A 261 -7.53 -9.84 23.21
CA ALA A 261 -6.69 -8.90 23.93
C ALA A 261 -6.39 -7.61 23.12
N ALA A 262 -6.09 -7.73 21.84
CA ALA A 262 -5.78 -6.58 20.98
C ALA A 262 -7.01 -5.70 20.78
N TRP A 263 -8.18 -6.31 20.54
CA TRP A 263 -9.46 -5.62 20.46
C TRP A 263 -9.78 -4.86 21.75
N ASN A 264 -9.58 -5.51 22.90
CA ASN A 264 -9.83 -4.94 24.21
C ASN A 264 -8.90 -3.76 24.54
N VAL A 265 -7.63 -3.83 24.14
CA VAL A 265 -6.70 -2.71 24.25
C VAL A 265 -7.10 -1.55 23.32
N ALA A 266 -7.49 -1.85 22.08
CA ALA A 266 -7.96 -0.84 21.13
C ALA A 266 -9.22 -0.12 21.63
N ARG A 267 -10.17 -0.84 22.26
CA ARG A 267 -11.34 -0.22 22.94
C ARG A 267 -10.92 0.81 23.97
N GLN A 268 -9.92 0.51 24.80
CA GLN A 268 -9.43 1.46 25.80
C GLN A 268 -8.70 2.64 25.18
N ILE A 269 -7.92 2.44 24.12
CA ILE A 269 -7.35 3.55 23.34
C ILE A 269 -8.49 4.48 22.87
N CYS A 270 -9.52 3.93 22.23
CA CYS A 270 -10.65 4.71 21.74
C CYS A 270 -11.44 5.41 22.85
N SER A 271 -11.65 4.74 23.99
CA SER A 271 -12.29 5.30 25.17
C SER A 271 -11.53 6.53 25.69
N ALA A 272 -10.18 6.48 25.68
CA ALA A 272 -9.36 7.64 26.03
C ALA A 272 -9.59 8.83 25.09
N PHE A 273 -9.63 8.59 23.78
CA PHE A 273 -9.90 9.62 22.74
C PHE A 273 -11.35 10.13 22.73
N ARG A 274 -12.30 9.41 23.35
CA ARG A 274 -13.67 9.88 23.60
C ARG A 274 -13.82 10.67 24.91
N GLY A 275 -12.72 10.97 25.62
CA GLY A 275 -12.71 11.78 26.83
C GLY A 275 -12.65 10.98 28.14
N ASN A 276 -12.68 9.64 28.10
CA ASN A 276 -12.61 8.78 29.29
C ASN A 276 -11.17 8.39 29.65
N GLY A 277 -10.21 9.31 29.51
CA GLY A 277 -8.78 9.03 29.62
C GLY A 277 -8.35 8.36 30.93
N ALA A 278 -8.82 8.84 32.09
CA ALA A 278 -8.44 8.28 33.39
C ALA A 278 -8.90 6.82 33.56
N ALA A 279 -10.15 6.52 33.20
CA ALA A 279 -10.70 5.17 33.26
C ALA A 279 -10.01 4.22 32.28
N ALA A 280 -9.78 4.67 31.06
CA ALA A 280 -9.07 3.91 30.03
C ALA A 280 -7.63 3.55 30.46
N ILE A 281 -6.88 4.51 31.01
CA ILE A 281 -5.51 4.28 31.49
C ILE A 281 -5.52 3.32 32.69
N ALA A 282 -6.46 3.45 33.62
CA ALA A 282 -6.60 2.51 34.73
C ALA A 282 -6.89 1.08 34.24
N GLN A 283 -7.72 0.93 33.20
CA GLN A 283 -7.96 -0.37 32.57
C GLN A 283 -6.71 -0.94 31.90
N LEU A 284 -5.95 -0.12 31.16
CA LEU A 284 -4.69 -0.56 30.55
C LEU A 284 -3.65 -0.96 31.62
N ASP A 285 -3.59 -0.28 32.76
CA ASP A 285 -2.75 -0.69 33.89
C ASP A 285 -3.17 -2.06 34.46
N ARG A 286 -4.48 -2.33 34.54
CA ARG A 286 -5.00 -3.66 34.92
C ARG A 286 -4.59 -4.74 33.92
N TYR A 287 -4.69 -4.46 32.61
CA TYR A 287 -4.20 -5.39 31.58
C TYR A 287 -2.71 -5.66 31.69
N ARG A 288 -1.91 -4.63 32.01
CA ARG A 288 -0.46 -4.78 32.22
C ARG A 288 -0.15 -5.64 33.42
N TYR A 289 -0.83 -5.42 34.55
CA TYR A 289 -0.65 -6.22 35.76
C TYR A 289 -1.04 -7.69 35.54
N ARG A 290 -2.09 -7.95 34.75
CA ARG A 290 -2.56 -9.31 34.42
C ARG A 290 -1.75 -9.99 33.32
N GLY A 291 -0.87 -9.28 32.62
CA GLY A 291 -0.12 -9.82 31.49
C GLY A 291 -1.01 -10.15 30.28
N THR A 292 -2.07 -9.37 30.02
CA THR A 292 -3.03 -9.63 28.93
C THR A 292 -2.41 -9.57 27.53
N MET A 293 -1.34 -8.80 27.36
CA MET A 293 -0.51 -8.69 26.15
C MET A 293 0.95 -8.48 26.58
N PRO A 294 1.94 -8.62 25.67
CA PRO A 294 3.33 -8.29 25.97
C PRO A 294 3.45 -6.89 26.58
N ARG A 295 4.33 -6.77 27.59
CA ARG A 295 4.46 -5.54 28.38
C ARG A 295 4.71 -4.31 27.51
N ILE A 296 5.57 -4.42 26.50
CA ILE A 296 5.87 -3.31 25.59
C ILE A 296 4.64 -2.83 24.81
N ASP A 297 3.78 -3.74 24.35
CA ASP A 297 2.59 -3.38 23.57
C ASP A 297 1.59 -2.61 24.42
N LEU A 298 1.45 -2.98 25.70
CA LEU A 298 0.63 -2.26 26.67
C LEU A 298 1.22 -0.91 27.06
N LEU A 299 2.54 -0.80 27.19
CA LEU A 299 3.20 0.49 27.46
C LEU A 299 3.06 1.44 26.25
N LEU A 300 3.22 0.94 25.04
CA LEU A 300 2.98 1.70 23.81
C LEU A 300 1.51 2.16 23.71
N ALA A 301 0.55 1.26 24.00
CA ALA A 301 -0.87 1.60 24.04
C ALA A 301 -1.18 2.66 25.11
N GLN A 302 -0.59 2.55 26.30
CA GLN A 302 -0.71 3.55 27.37
C GLN A 302 -0.13 4.90 26.95
N LYS A 303 1.01 4.91 26.26
CA LYS A 303 1.64 6.14 25.75
C LYS A 303 0.77 6.80 24.69
N TYR A 304 0.22 6.01 23.77
CA TYR A 304 -0.68 6.50 22.73
C TYR A 304 -2.00 7.04 23.31
N ALA A 305 -2.67 6.27 24.18
CA ALA A 305 -3.88 6.71 24.87
C ALA A 305 -3.64 7.94 25.77
N GLY A 306 -2.45 8.06 26.35
CA GLY A 306 -2.04 9.19 27.18
C GLY A 306 -1.94 10.51 26.42
N ALA A 307 -1.84 10.48 25.08
CA ALA A 307 -1.86 11.68 24.25
C ALA A 307 -3.26 12.32 24.13
N ALA A 308 -4.33 11.56 24.40
CA ALA A 308 -5.72 11.96 24.17
C ALA A 308 -6.29 12.98 25.18
N GLY A 309 -5.60 13.29 26.28
CA GLY A 309 -6.17 14.12 27.35
C GLY A 309 -5.17 14.89 28.20
N ARG A 310 -5.67 15.59 29.23
CA ARG A 310 -4.86 16.38 30.19
C ARG A 310 -3.97 15.50 31.09
N SER A 311 -4.28 14.21 31.18
CA SER A 311 -3.48 13.22 31.91
C SER A 311 -2.25 12.85 31.07
N ARG A 312 -1.29 13.78 30.96
CA ARG A 312 0.01 13.52 30.34
C ARG A 312 0.78 12.51 31.18
N ARG A 313 0.74 11.24 30.78
CA ARG A 313 1.51 10.18 31.44
C ARG A 313 2.84 10.02 30.74
N ALA A 314 3.93 10.21 31.48
CA ALA A 314 5.25 9.85 31.00
C ALA A 314 5.38 8.31 31.03
N VAL A 315 5.39 7.70 29.86
CA VAL A 315 5.66 6.27 29.69
C VAL A 315 7.00 6.10 28.97
N THR A 316 7.95 5.49 29.68
CA THR A 316 9.25 5.09 29.12
C THR A 316 9.10 3.74 28.44
N ILE A 317 9.65 3.62 27.23
CA ILE A 317 9.66 2.40 26.44
C ILE A 317 11.10 1.89 26.38
N GLU A 318 11.31 0.68 26.87
CA GLU A 318 12.58 -0.03 26.81
C GLU A 318 12.48 -1.16 25.79
N TRP A 319 13.52 -1.33 24.98
CA TRP A 319 13.55 -2.33 23.90
C TRP A 319 14.45 -3.53 24.20
N ASP A 320 15.19 -3.52 25.30
CA ASP A 320 16.24 -4.52 25.61
C ASP A 320 15.69 -5.96 25.62
N ASP A 321 14.54 -6.18 26.26
CA ASP A 321 13.88 -7.50 26.37
C ASP A 321 12.88 -7.78 25.23
N VAL A 322 13.06 -7.12 24.09
CA VAL A 322 12.19 -7.29 22.92
C VAL A 322 12.98 -7.98 21.83
N ASP A 323 12.47 -9.12 21.37
CA ASP A 323 13.11 -9.96 20.35
C ASP A 323 12.46 -9.82 18.96
N GLU A 324 11.19 -9.42 18.89
CA GLU A 324 10.43 -9.37 17.65
C GLU A 324 9.71 -8.02 17.47
N MET A 325 9.53 -7.59 16.22
CA MET A 325 8.66 -6.48 15.86
C MET A 325 7.41 -6.96 15.14
N THR A 326 6.26 -6.85 15.81
CA THR A 326 4.95 -7.11 15.19
C THR A 326 4.42 -5.85 14.49
N PRO A 327 3.52 -5.96 13.49
CA PRO A 327 2.90 -4.80 12.87
C PRO A 327 2.18 -3.87 13.87
N TRP A 328 1.51 -4.44 14.88
CA TRP A 328 0.89 -3.70 15.98
C TRP A 328 1.91 -2.84 16.75
N ARG A 329 3.01 -3.46 17.17
CA ARG A 329 4.08 -2.82 17.92
C ARG A 329 4.75 -1.73 17.11
N TYR A 330 5.05 -2.03 15.84
CA TYR A 330 5.64 -1.10 14.89
C TYR A 330 4.75 0.11 14.64
N GLY A 331 3.46 -0.14 14.38
CA GLY A 331 2.44 0.88 14.20
C GLY A 331 2.33 1.82 15.39
N LEU A 332 2.18 1.29 16.61
CA LEU A 332 2.11 2.13 17.81
C LEU A 332 3.41 2.92 18.03
N ALA A 333 4.58 2.30 17.85
CA ALA A 333 5.86 2.97 18.05
C ALA A 333 5.98 4.19 17.12
N ASN A 334 5.68 4.03 15.84
CA ASN A 334 5.64 5.13 14.88
C ASN A 334 4.58 6.17 15.28
N ALA A 335 3.40 5.74 15.72
CA ALA A 335 2.29 6.61 16.11
C ALA A 335 2.62 7.51 17.32
N VAL A 336 3.50 7.05 18.22
CA VAL A 336 4.00 7.84 19.36
C VAL A 336 5.35 8.50 19.09
N GLY A 337 5.81 8.54 17.83
CA GLY A 337 7.06 9.19 17.42
C GLY A 337 8.33 8.51 17.93
N LEU A 338 8.29 7.21 18.22
CA LEU A 338 9.45 6.43 18.62
C LEU A 338 10.05 5.74 17.40
N ASN A 339 11.38 5.78 17.30
CA ASN A 339 12.13 5.00 16.33
C ASN A 339 12.49 3.65 16.94
N PRO A 340 11.92 2.52 16.46
CA PRO A 340 12.36 1.23 16.95
C PRO A 340 13.81 0.93 16.54
N PRO A 341 14.56 0.14 17.33
CA PRO A 341 15.91 -0.31 16.96
C PRO A 341 15.94 -1.04 15.63
N ASP A 342 16.98 -0.78 14.81
CA ASP A 342 17.09 -1.37 13.48
C ASP A 342 17.14 -2.90 13.55
N ARG A 343 17.79 -3.50 14.58
CA ARG A 343 17.81 -4.96 14.80
C ARG A 343 16.44 -5.64 14.86
N LEU A 344 15.38 -4.89 15.21
CA LEU A 344 14.01 -5.42 15.31
C LEU A 344 13.24 -5.29 14.00
N ILE A 345 13.67 -4.40 13.11
CA ILE A 345 13.06 -4.14 11.82
C ILE A 345 13.80 -4.95 10.74
N GLU A 346 15.13 -4.99 10.84
CA GLU A 346 16.05 -5.75 10.01
C GLU A 346 15.80 -7.24 10.20
N GLY A 347 15.22 -7.89 9.19
CA GLY A 347 14.86 -9.31 9.23
C GLY A 347 13.37 -9.58 9.11
N ASN A 348 12.51 -8.56 9.20
CA ASN A 348 11.10 -8.68 8.88
C ASN A 348 10.77 -8.06 7.49
N PRO A 349 10.77 -8.87 6.43
CA PRO A 349 10.28 -8.51 5.10
C PRO A 349 9.01 -7.67 5.02
N GLN A 350 8.02 -7.96 5.87
CA GLN A 350 6.71 -7.33 5.80
C GLN A 350 6.77 -5.88 6.28
N LEU A 351 7.64 -5.58 7.25
CA LEU A 351 7.81 -4.22 7.77
C LEU A 351 8.49 -3.29 6.77
N ALA A 352 9.28 -3.78 5.83
CA ALA A 352 9.95 -2.90 4.86
C ALA A 352 8.94 -2.13 4.00
N SER A 353 7.89 -2.80 3.50
CA SER A 353 6.86 -2.13 2.70
C SER A 353 6.09 -1.11 3.53
N LEU A 354 5.71 -1.46 4.77
CA LEU A 354 5.08 -0.53 5.72
C LEU A 354 5.99 0.69 5.99
N THR A 355 7.26 0.45 6.29
CA THR A 355 8.25 1.48 6.58
C THR A 355 8.37 2.47 5.42
N ALA A 356 8.41 1.98 4.18
CA ALA A 356 8.60 2.83 3.01
C ALA A 356 7.44 3.80 2.78
N VAL A 357 6.20 3.35 3.03
CA VAL A 357 4.97 4.15 2.81
C VAL A 357 4.56 4.99 4.02
N THR A 358 5.05 4.68 5.22
CA THR A 358 4.65 5.40 6.45
C THR A 358 5.24 6.82 6.49
N PRO A 359 4.43 7.89 6.43
CA PRO A 359 4.94 9.25 6.31
C PRO A 359 5.61 9.80 7.58
N MET A 360 5.25 9.29 8.76
CA MET A 360 5.89 9.71 10.03
C MET A 360 7.30 9.11 10.25
N VAL A 361 7.74 8.19 9.38
CA VAL A 361 9.08 7.62 9.43
C VAL A 361 10.06 8.55 8.71
N GLY A 362 11.26 8.74 9.27
CA GLY A 362 12.29 9.59 8.67
C GLY A 362 12.71 9.14 7.26
N LEU A 363 13.08 10.11 6.41
CA LEU A 363 13.34 9.91 4.98
C LEU A 363 14.39 8.83 4.68
N THR A 364 15.51 8.80 5.42
CA THR A 364 16.60 7.83 5.20
C THR A 364 16.16 6.40 5.48
N ARG A 365 15.37 6.17 6.53
CA ARG A 365 14.79 4.87 6.85
C ARG A 365 13.74 4.45 5.83
N ARG A 366 12.90 5.39 5.36
CA ARG A 366 11.97 5.15 4.25
C ARG A 366 12.70 4.76 2.98
N ALA A 367 13.79 5.44 2.64
CA ALA A 367 14.61 5.17 1.46
C ALA A 367 15.30 3.79 1.52
N ALA A 368 15.82 3.40 2.68
CA ALA A 368 16.37 2.06 2.89
C ALA A 368 15.31 0.97 2.67
N ALA A 369 14.08 1.21 3.15
CA ALA A 369 12.98 0.27 3.00
C ALA A 369 12.34 0.28 1.60
N ALA A 370 12.45 1.41 0.89
CA ALA A 370 11.91 1.63 -0.45
C ALA A 370 12.46 0.63 -1.47
N ASP A 371 13.68 0.12 -1.27
CA ASP A 371 14.26 -0.89 -2.14
C ASP A 371 13.42 -2.16 -2.22
N ARG A 372 12.93 -2.64 -1.08
CA ARG A 372 12.06 -3.80 -1.08
C ARG A 372 10.67 -3.45 -1.61
N ALA A 373 10.13 -2.31 -1.21
CA ALA A 373 8.78 -1.88 -1.59
C ALA A 373 8.64 -1.66 -3.11
N ALA A 374 9.62 -1.04 -3.76
CA ALA A 374 9.64 -0.81 -5.20
C ALA A 374 9.79 -2.11 -5.99
N ALA A 375 10.67 -3.02 -5.52
CA ALA A 375 10.88 -4.31 -6.15
C ALA A 375 9.65 -5.23 -6.08
N LEU A 376 8.86 -5.13 -5.00
CA LEU A 376 7.60 -5.85 -4.84
C LEU A 376 6.46 -5.22 -5.67
N GLY A 377 6.50 -3.91 -5.93
CA GLY A 377 5.45 -3.20 -6.66
C GLY A 377 4.52 -2.35 -5.80
N VAL A 378 4.84 -2.22 -4.51
CA VAL A 378 4.16 -1.30 -3.58
C VAL A 378 4.44 0.14 -4.00
N LEU A 379 5.71 0.49 -4.19
CA LEU A 379 6.12 1.81 -4.70
C LEU A 379 6.22 1.83 -6.23
N SER A 380 5.70 2.90 -6.82
CA SER A 380 5.87 3.22 -8.25
C SER A 380 7.22 3.91 -8.48
N SER A 381 7.68 3.94 -9.73
CA SER A 381 8.86 4.71 -10.13
C SER A 381 8.71 6.20 -9.79
N ALA A 382 7.50 6.76 -9.96
CA ALA A 382 7.21 8.15 -9.60
C ALA A 382 7.33 8.40 -8.08
N ALA A 383 6.79 7.51 -7.25
CA ALA A 383 6.92 7.61 -5.79
C ALA A 383 8.37 7.46 -5.32
N MET A 384 9.15 6.61 -5.99
CA MET A 384 10.58 6.49 -5.75
C MET A 384 11.32 7.78 -6.09
N VAL A 385 11.07 8.37 -7.26
CA VAL A 385 11.68 9.64 -7.67
C VAL A 385 11.29 10.77 -6.71
N ASP A 386 10.03 10.83 -6.26
CA ASP A 386 9.57 11.81 -5.28
C ASP A 386 10.29 11.68 -3.94
N LEU A 387 10.43 10.46 -3.41
CA LEU A 387 11.18 10.21 -2.17
C LEU A 387 12.64 10.65 -2.28
N TYR A 388 13.30 10.37 -3.41
CA TYR A 388 14.67 10.83 -3.65
C TYR A 388 14.75 12.35 -3.88
N GLY A 389 13.72 12.96 -4.44
CA GLY A 389 13.58 14.42 -4.52
C GLY A 389 13.51 15.06 -3.14
N GLN A 390 12.76 14.45 -2.20
CA GLN A 390 12.72 14.88 -0.80
C GLN A 390 14.09 14.71 -0.12
N LEU A 391 14.78 13.58 -0.34
CA LEU A 391 16.15 13.39 0.17
C LEU A 391 17.13 14.44 -0.34
N PHE A 392 17.03 14.83 -1.62
CA PHE A 392 17.87 15.87 -2.21
C PHE A 392 17.59 17.25 -1.62
N ALA A 393 16.33 17.54 -1.29
CA ALA A 393 15.90 18.84 -0.78
C ALA A 393 16.16 19.04 0.72
N GLU A 394 16.44 17.96 1.47
CA GLU A 394 16.61 17.98 2.92
C GLU A 394 18.08 18.19 3.33
N PRO A 395 18.46 19.35 3.91
CA PRO A 395 19.86 19.66 4.24
C PRO A 395 20.50 18.71 5.26
N ASP A 396 19.69 18.12 6.15
CA ASP A 396 20.16 17.21 7.18
C ASP A 396 20.47 15.79 6.63
N VAL A 397 20.07 15.49 5.39
CA VAL A 397 20.38 14.23 4.71
C VAL A 397 21.77 14.33 4.07
N THR A 398 22.73 13.59 4.62
CA THR A 398 24.14 13.59 4.18
C THR A 398 24.63 12.17 3.80
N GLY A 399 25.82 12.09 3.19
CA GLY A 399 26.46 10.85 2.81
C GLY A 399 25.75 10.13 1.66
N GLU A 400 25.74 8.79 1.71
CA GLU A 400 25.27 7.91 0.62
C GLU A 400 23.87 8.27 0.08
N TRP A 401 22.95 8.73 0.92
CA TRP A 401 21.61 9.09 0.50
C TRP A 401 21.57 10.38 -0.31
N SER A 402 22.36 11.38 0.10
CA SER A 402 22.51 12.65 -0.64
C SER A 402 23.18 12.41 -1.99
N ASP A 403 24.29 11.65 -2.00
CA ASP A 403 25.03 11.30 -3.21
C ASP A 403 24.15 10.57 -4.23
N ARG A 404 23.34 9.60 -3.77
CA ARG A 404 22.41 8.88 -4.66
C ARG A 404 21.31 9.80 -5.21
N ALA A 405 20.79 10.71 -4.39
CA ALA A 405 19.78 11.66 -4.83
C ALA A 405 20.34 12.63 -5.89
N GLU A 406 21.58 13.08 -5.72
CA GLU A 406 22.30 13.86 -6.73
C GLU A 406 22.53 13.05 -8.01
N LYS A 407 22.99 11.79 -7.91
CA LYS A 407 23.16 10.91 -9.09
C LYS A 407 21.85 10.64 -9.82
N LEU A 408 20.74 10.51 -9.10
CA LEU A 408 19.43 10.40 -9.73
C LEU A 408 19.10 11.68 -10.51
N ARG A 409 19.32 12.86 -9.92
CA ARG A 409 19.13 14.13 -10.62
C ARG A 409 19.98 14.19 -11.89
N ASP A 410 21.26 13.85 -11.81
CA ASP A 410 22.19 13.82 -12.95
C ASP A 410 21.68 12.94 -14.11
N ALA A 411 21.11 11.77 -13.78
CA ALA A 411 20.51 10.87 -14.77
C ALA A 411 19.36 11.52 -15.56
N TYR A 412 18.68 12.52 -15.01
CA TYR A 412 17.63 13.28 -15.70
C TYR A 412 18.13 14.52 -16.42
N VAL A 413 19.06 15.26 -15.83
CA VAL A 413 19.30 16.67 -16.22
C VAL A 413 20.64 16.95 -16.89
N LEU A 414 21.61 16.02 -16.85
CA LEU A 414 22.87 16.23 -17.58
C LEU A 414 22.62 16.34 -19.09
N GLU A 415 23.30 17.30 -19.73
CA GLU A 415 23.14 17.55 -21.17
C GLU A 415 23.65 16.36 -22.00
N ASP A 416 24.83 15.86 -21.66
CA ASP A 416 25.47 14.73 -22.34
C ASP A 416 24.76 13.38 -22.05
N PRO A 417 24.28 12.67 -23.09
CA PRO A 417 23.72 11.33 -22.94
C PRO A 417 24.65 10.31 -22.27
N ALA A 418 25.96 10.37 -22.52
CA ALA A 418 26.90 9.42 -21.91
C ALA A 418 27.05 9.68 -20.40
N GLY A 419 27.09 10.95 -19.99
CA GLY A 419 27.01 11.37 -18.59
C GLY A 419 25.73 10.89 -17.88
N ARG A 420 24.56 11.02 -18.54
CA ARG A 420 23.30 10.49 -18.02
C ARG A 420 23.32 8.98 -17.85
N LEU A 421 23.83 8.24 -18.83
CA LEU A 421 23.98 6.78 -18.74
C LEU A 421 24.94 6.38 -17.61
N SER A 422 26.05 7.10 -17.44
CA SER A 422 27.00 6.89 -16.35
C SER A 422 26.32 7.06 -14.99
N ALA A 423 25.53 8.13 -14.80
CA ALA A 423 24.77 8.36 -13.57
C ALA A 423 23.76 7.25 -13.28
N ILE A 424 23.05 6.75 -14.32
CA ILE A 424 22.15 5.59 -14.19
C ILE A 424 22.92 4.34 -13.74
N ARG A 425 24.06 4.04 -14.37
CA ARG A 425 24.89 2.87 -14.01
C ARG A 425 25.42 2.98 -12.58
N SER A 426 25.87 4.15 -12.15
CA SER A 426 26.33 4.37 -10.77
C SER A 426 25.25 4.09 -9.72
N LEU A 427 23.96 4.26 -10.05
CA LEU A 427 22.86 3.88 -9.16
C LEU A 427 22.64 2.36 -9.12
N TRP A 428 23.02 1.63 -10.16
CA TRP A 428 22.94 0.18 -10.26
C TRP A 428 24.16 -0.51 -9.62
N ASP A 429 25.29 0.19 -9.54
CA ASP A 429 26.51 -0.31 -8.91
C ASP A 429 26.35 -0.45 -7.38
N GLY A 430 27.14 -1.35 -6.77
CA GLY A 430 27.18 -1.52 -5.31
C GLY A 430 25.93 -2.16 -4.69
N VAL A 431 25.00 -2.64 -5.51
CA VAL A 431 23.82 -3.39 -5.07
C VAL A 431 24.22 -4.72 -4.43
N LYS A 432 23.61 -5.06 -3.29
CA LYS A 432 23.95 -6.27 -2.51
C LYS A 432 22.92 -7.41 -2.63
N THR A 433 21.70 -7.10 -3.08
CA THR A 433 20.59 -8.06 -3.10
C THR A 433 19.75 -7.93 -4.37
N ALA A 434 19.11 -9.02 -4.81
CA ALA A 434 18.25 -9.01 -5.99
C ALA A 434 17.06 -8.01 -5.91
N PRO A 435 16.40 -7.81 -4.75
CA PRO A 435 15.40 -6.75 -4.62
C PRO A 435 15.97 -5.35 -4.82
N GLN A 436 17.16 -5.06 -4.28
CA GLN A 436 17.82 -3.76 -4.49
C GLN A 436 18.15 -3.54 -5.97
N ASP A 437 18.63 -4.57 -6.69
CA ASP A 437 18.97 -4.43 -8.11
C ASP A 437 17.75 -4.02 -8.93
N TYR A 438 16.64 -4.73 -8.73
CA TYR A 438 15.41 -4.45 -9.46
C TYR A 438 14.78 -3.12 -9.02
N SER A 439 14.87 -2.76 -7.73
CA SER A 439 14.46 -1.44 -7.24
C SER A 439 15.18 -0.30 -7.95
N ARG A 440 16.50 -0.41 -8.14
CA ARG A 440 17.27 0.64 -8.83
C ARG A 440 16.87 0.75 -10.30
N LYS A 441 16.49 -0.35 -10.94
CA LYS A 441 15.88 -0.33 -12.28
C LYS A 441 14.50 0.35 -12.29
N VAL A 442 13.69 0.15 -11.25
CA VAL A 442 12.41 0.89 -11.06
C VAL A 442 12.66 2.39 -10.85
N LEU A 443 13.64 2.75 -10.01
CA LEU A 443 14.00 4.15 -9.73
C LEU A 443 14.43 4.89 -11.00
N THR A 444 15.21 4.26 -11.86
CA THR A 444 15.78 4.90 -13.06
C THR A 444 14.92 4.74 -14.32
N ALA A 445 13.76 4.09 -14.26
CA ALA A 445 12.93 3.76 -15.43
C ALA A 445 12.63 4.96 -16.35
N TYR A 446 12.19 6.07 -15.75
CA TYR A 446 11.88 7.29 -16.48
C TYR A 446 13.13 8.07 -16.95
N ALA A 447 14.28 7.90 -16.28
CA ALA A 447 15.55 8.46 -16.75
C ALA A 447 16.08 7.67 -17.96
N ALA A 448 16.05 6.33 -17.89
CA ALA A 448 16.41 5.45 -19.00
C ALA A 448 15.55 5.73 -20.25
N ALA A 449 14.25 5.95 -20.05
CA ALA A 449 13.31 6.33 -21.11
C ALA A 449 13.59 7.67 -21.81
N ARG A 450 14.41 8.55 -21.21
CA ARG A 450 14.80 9.86 -21.77
C ARG A 450 16.14 9.82 -22.49
N LEU A 451 16.88 8.70 -22.43
CA LEU A 451 18.12 8.56 -23.18
C LEU A 451 17.83 8.48 -24.69
N PRO A 452 18.59 9.18 -25.54
CA PRO A 452 18.56 8.93 -26.96
C PRO A 452 19.14 7.55 -27.25
N VAL A 453 18.50 6.81 -28.16
CA VAL A 453 18.98 5.50 -28.59
C VAL A 453 20.20 5.69 -29.50
N ASN A 454 21.30 4.99 -29.20
CA ASN A 454 22.55 5.05 -29.95
C ASN A 454 23.27 3.69 -29.91
N GLU A 455 23.93 3.29 -31.00
CA GLU A 455 24.69 2.04 -31.11
C GLU A 455 25.83 1.92 -30.09
N GLY A 456 26.49 3.02 -29.72
CA GLY A 456 27.51 3.07 -28.67
C GLY A 456 26.98 2.73 -27.27
N MET A 457 25.67 2.59 -27.10
CA MET A 457 25.02 2.16 -25.86
C MET A 457 24.45 0.73 -25.95
N ALA A 458 24.70 -0.01 -27.03
CA ALA A 458 24.13 -1.34 -27.27
C ALA A 458 24.41 -2.33 -26.13
N GLU A 459 25.61 -2.29 -25.55
CA GLU A 459 26.00 -3.14 -24.42
C GLU A 459 25.17 -2.90 -23.15
N SER A 460 24.55 -1.72 -23.02
CA SER A 460 23.64 -1.39 -21.91
C SER A 460 22.17 -1.46 -22.27
N ALA A 461 21.83 -1.89 -23.48
CA ALA A 461 20.44 -1.93 -23.92
C ALA A 461 19.60 -2.84 -23.01
N ALA A 462 20.07 -4.04 -22.66
CA ALA A 462 19.30 -4.98 -21.84
C ALA A 462 18.88 -4.42 -20.46
N PRO A 463 19.79 -3.91 -19.60
CA PRO A 463 19.39 -3.32 -18.32
C PRO A 463 18.58 -2.02 -18.45
N LEU A 464 18.81 -1.21 -19.51
CA LEU A 464 17.98 -0.03 -19.79
C LEU A 464 16.56 -0.41 -20.19
N ILE A 465 16.41 -1.44 -21.04
CA ILE A 465 15.13 -2.01 -21.43
C ILE A 465 14.41 -2.58 -20.21
N ALA A 466 15.08 -3.39 -19.38
CA ALA A 466 14.50 -3.91 -18.14
C ALA A 466 14.04 -2.78 -17.20
N SER A 467 14.82 -1.70 -17.09
CA SER A 467 14.46 -0.51 -16.32
C SER A 467 13.20 0.17 -16.86
N MET A 468 13.10 0.44 -18.16
CA MET A 468 11.90 1.02 -18.78
C MET A 468 10.66 0.12 -18.59
N LEU A 469 10.81 -1.18 -18.82
CA LEU A 469 9.72 -2.16 -18.67
C LEU A 469 9.27 -2.31 -17.22
N SER A 470 10.12 -2.05 -16.23
CA SER A 470 9.72 -2.04 -14.83
C SER A 470 8.69 -0.95 -14.49
N ALA A 471 8.58 0.11 -15.31
CA ALA A 471 7.56 1.16 -15.17
C ALA A 471 6.50 1.13 -16.29
N GLY A 472 6.48 0.09 -17.13
CA GLY A 472 5.49 -0.07 -18.20
C GLY A 472 5.77 0.83 -19.41
N LEU A 473 7.00 1.30 -19.57
CA LEU A 473 7.41 2.18 -20.67
C LEU A 473 7.80 1.35 -21.91
N ASP A 474 6.92 0.43 -22.31
CA ASP A 474 7.14 -0.51 -23.42
C ASP A 474 7.33 0.21 -24.77
N ALA A 475 6.55 1.25 -25.05
CA ALA A 475 6.73 2.08 -26.24
C ALA A 475 8.12 2.74 -26.31
N ASN A 476 8.72 3.10 -25.17
CA ASN A 476 10.06 3.67 -25.12
C ASN A 476 11.12 2.58 -25.25
N ALA A 477 10.90 1.42 -24.62
CA ALA A 477 11.76 0.25 -24.79
C ALA A 477 11.85 -0.19 -26.25
N MET A 478 10.73 -0.23 -26.99
CA MET A 478 10.70 -0.63 -28.39
C MET A 478 11.57 0.23 -29.32
N ARG A 479 11.95 1.44 -28.92
CA ARG A 479 12.89 2.28 -29.69
C ARG A 479 14.28 1.67 -29.81
N TRP A 480 14.64 0.75 -28.92
CA TRP A 480 15.93 0.05 -28.91
C TRP A 480 15.98 -1.16 -29.85
N ALA A 481 14.87 -1.51 -30.51
CA ALA A 481 14.76 -2.70 -31.35
C ALA A 481 15.83 -2.80 -32.46
N ASN A 482 16.26 -1.65 -33.01
CA ASN A 482 17.26 -1.61 -34.09
C ASN A 482 18.71 -1.67 -33.59
N VAL A 483 18.93 -1.59 -32.27
CA VAL A 483 20.28 -1.59 -31.66
C VAL A 483 20.60 -2.92 -30.99
N VAL A 484 19.58 -3.68 -30.59
CA VAL A 484 19.79 -4.98 -29.94
C VAL A 484 19.99 -6.08 -30.97
N ASN A 485 20.98 -6.94 -30.72
CA ASN A 485 21.21 -8.12 -31.55
C ASN A 485 20.12 -9.17 -31.32
N ALA A 486 19.68 -9.84 -32.38
CA ALA A 486 18.79 -10.99 -32.26
C ALA A 486 19.42 -12.08 -31.36
N GLY A 487 18.61 -12.72 -30.52
CA GLY A 487 19.10 -13.68 -29.52
C GLY A 487 19.82 -13.07 -28.31
N SER A 488 19.94 -11.74 -28.21
CA SER A 488 20.45 -11.09 -26.98
C SER A 488 19.38 -10.97 -25.89
N GLU A 489 19.77 -10.69 -24.64
CA GLU A 489 18.81 -10.38 -23.57
C GLU A 489 17.97 -9.13 -23.86
N GLY A 490 18.56 -8.10 -24.47
CA GLY A 490 17.79 -6.93 -24.92
C GLY A 490 16.70 -7.33 -25.92
N TRP A 491 17.03 -8.17 -26.90
CA TRP A 491 16.06 -8.73 -27.84
C TRP A 491 14.99 -9.56 -27.11
N ALA A 492 15.37 -10.45 -26.19
CA ALA A 492 14.44 -11.31 -25.45
C ALA A 492 13.38 -10.49 -24.70
N LEU A 493 13.82 -9.41 -24.05
CA LEU A 493 12.92 -8.48 -23.36
C LEU A 493 11.98 -7.76 -24.34
N LEU A 494 12.46 -7.28 -25.49
CA LEU A 494 11.62 -6.61 -26.48
C LEU A 494 10.64 -7.56 -27.16
N VAL A 495 11.05 -8.78 -27.52
CA VAL A 495 10.15 -9.74 -28.13
C VAL A 495 9.07 -10.19 -27.16
N LEU A 496 9.29 -10.12 -25.84
CA LEU A 496 8.29 -10.33 -24.78
C LEU A 496 7.42 -9.09 -24.54
N ALA A 497 8.01 -7.91 -24.58
CA ALA A 497 7.35 -6.65 -24.30
C ALA A 497 6.67 -5.98 -25.50
N ALA A 498 6.79 -6.47 -26.72
CA ALA A 498 6.18 -5.83 -27.90
C ALA A 498 4.64 -5.73 -27.78
N PRO A 499 4.03 -4.53 -27.85
CA PRO A 499 2.57 -4.36 -27.73
C PRO A 499 1.78 -5.00 -28.86
N THR A 500 2.34 -4.96 -30.06
CA THR A 500 1.76 -5.56 -31.26
C THR A 500 2.87 -6.31 -31.97
N ARG A 501 2.62 -7.57 -32.33
CA ARG A 501 3.54 -8.35 -33.17
C ARG A 501 2.73 -9.18 -34.15
N SER A 502 3.09 -9.09 -35.43
CA SER A 502 2.43 -9.80 -36.53
C SER A 502 3.18 -11.06 -36.96
N SER A 503 4.46 -11.19 -36.63
CA SER A 503 5.30 -12.34 -36.98
C SER A 503 5.65 -13.18 -35.77
N GLU A 504 5.72 -14.50 -35.98
CA GLU A 504 6.28 -15.43 -35.01
C GLU A 504 7.77 -15.11 -34.76
N VAL A 505 8.25 -15.54 -33.59
CA VAL A 505 9.66 -15.43 -33.23
C VAL A 505 10.42 -16.59 -33.86
N SER A 506 11.56 -16.29 -34.51
CA SER A 506 12.39 -17.31 -35.15
C SER A 506 13.00 -18.26 -34.12
N SER A 507 12.95 -19.57 -34.37
CA SER A 507 13.65 -20.56 -33.56
C SER A 507 15.16 -20.32 -33.54
N SER A 508 15.76 -19.81 -34.63
CA SER A 508 17.18 -19.48 -34.67
C SER A 508 17.60 -18.44 -33.63
N ASP A 509 16.74 -17.44 -33.40
CA ASP A 509 17.02 -16.37 -32.45
C ASP A 509 16.84 -16.88 -31.01
N ILE A 510 15.87 -17.79 -30.80
CA ILE A 510 15.66 -18.46 -29.52
C ILE A 510 16.85 -19.38 -29.21
N ASP A 511 17.33 -20.17 -30.18
CA ASP A 511 18.50 -21.04 -30.01
C ASP A 511 19.75 -20.22 -29.67
N THR A 512 19.96 -19.10 -30.36
CA THR A 512 21.05 -18.16 -30.05
C THR A 512 20.97 -17.63 -28.61
N PHE A 513 19.77 -17.32 -28.13
CA PHE A 513 19.57 -16.89 -26.74
C PHE A 513 19.84 -18.03 -25.76
N VAL A 514 19.36 -19.25 -26.06
CA VAL A 514 19.57 -20.45 -25.23
C VAL A 514 21.06 -20.77 -25.09
N ASP A 515 21.80 -20.71 -26.19
CA ASP A 515 23.24 -20.97 -26.21
C ASP A 515 24.05 -19.93 -25.42
N ALA A 516 23.56 -18.68 -25.38
CA ALA A 516 24.19 -17.59 -24.64
C ALA A 516 23.76 -17.48 -23.17
N ASP A 517 22.78 -18.28 -22.73
CA ASP A 517 22.20 -18.18 -21.39
C ASP A 517 23.08 -18.81 -20.31
N ALA A 518 23.73 -17.95 -19.53
CA ALA A 518 24.58 -18.32 -18.40
C ALA A 518 23.82 -18.41 -17.05
N SER A 519 22.50 -18.25 -17.03
CA SER A 519 21.71 -18.37 -15.80
C SER A 519 21.67 -19.83 -15.28
N GLU A 520 21.45 -19.98 -13.98
CA GLU A 520 21.36 -21.31 -13.34
C GLU A 520 20.28 -22.16 -14.03
N ASP A 521 20.65 -23.36 -14.48
CA ASP A 521 19.79 -24.28 -15.24
C ASP A 521 19.15 -23.67 -16.51
N GLN A 522 19.78 -22.66 -17.14
CA GLN A 522 19.24 -21.92 -18.28
C GLN A 522 17.83 -21.36 -18.01
N ARG A 523 17.62 -20.86 -16.79
CA ARG A 523 16.32 -20.41 -16.31
C ARG A 523 15.76 -19.23 -17.11
N LYS A 524 16.61 -18.29 -17.54
CA LYS A 524 16.17 -17.19 -18.40
C LYS A 524 15.59 -17.72 -19.71
N SER A 525 16.23 -18.71 -20.32
CA SER A 525 15.75 -19.37 -21.53
C SER A 525 14.45 -20.13 -21.31
N ALA A 526 14.36 -20.85 -20.19
CA ALA A 526 13.16 -21.57 -19.81
C ALA A 526 11.94 -20.62 -19.65
N PHE A 527 12.15 -19.43 -19.05
CA PHE A 527 11.11 -18.41 -18.95
C PHE A 527 10.84 -17.66 -20.24
N LEU A 528 11.85 -17.43 -21.09
CA LEU A 528 11.65 -16.87 -22.42
C LEU A 528 10.71 -17.77 -23.23
N VAL A 529 11.02 -19.07 -23.32
CA VAL A 529 10.18 -20.04 -24.05
C VAL A 529 8.77 -20.09 -23.46
N ALA A 530 8.64 -20.18 -22.13
CA ALA A 530 7.32 -20.20 -21.47
C ALA A 530 6.51 -18.92 -21.74
N GLY A 531 7.16 -17.75 -21.70
CA GLY A 531 6.56 -16.46 -21.98
C GLY A 531 6.13 -16.32 -23.44
N LEU A 532 7.00 -16.70 -24.39
CA LEU A 532 6.69 -16.70 -25.82
C LEU A 532 5.53 -17.63 -26.16
N ALA A 533 5.54 -18.85 -25.62
CA ALA A 533 4.45 -19.80 -25.79
C ALA A 533 3.13 -19.28 -25.19
N GLY A 534 3.19 -18.69 -23.98
CA GLY A 534 2.01 -18.16 -23.29
C GLY A 534 1.41 -16.96 -24.02
N LEU A 535 2.26 -16.09 -24.58
CA LEU A 535 1.85 -14.96 -25.41
C LEU A 535 1.43 -15.40 -26.83
N GLY A 536 1.71 -16.64 -27.22
CA GLY A 536 1.45 -17.16 -28.57
C GLY A 536 2.28 -16.48 -29.64
N ARG A 537 3.54 -16.20 -29.31
CA ARG A 537 4.53 -15.65 -30.25
C ARG A 537 5.38 -16.73 -30.93
N ILE A 538 5.17 -17.97 -30.52
CA ILE A 538 5.66 -19.18 -31.19
C ILE A 538 4.48 -20.15 -31.29
N ASP A 539 4.49 -20.98 -32.33
CA ASP A 539 3.46 -21.99 -32.53
C ASP A 539 3.57 -23.13 -31.50
N THR A 540 2.51 -23.94 -31.41
CA THR A 540 2.42 -25.04 -30.45
C THR A 540 3.45 -26.14 -30.68
N GLY A 541 3.86 -26.38 -31.93
CA GLY A 541 4.90 -27.36 -32.28
C GLY A 541 6.27 -26.90 -31.79
N THR A 542 6.63 -25.65 -32.08
CA THR A 542 7.88 -25.04 -31.59
C THR A 542 7.94 -25.02 -30.05
N ALA A 543 6.85 -24.60 -29.39
CA ALA A 543 6.76 -24.64 -27.93
C ALA A 543 6.90 -26.06 -27.36
N GLY A 544 6.33 -27.06 -28.03
CA GLY A 544 6.45 -28.47 -27.66
C GLY A 544 7.89 -28.99 -27.74
N SER A 545 8.60 -28.64 -28.82
CA SER A 545 10.01 -29.03 -29.03
C SER A 545 10.92 -28.47 -27.94
N TYR A 546 10.86 -27.17 -27.65
CA TYR A 546 11.65 -26.58 -26.56
C TYR A 546 11.24 -27.14 -25.19
N SER A 547 9.94 -27.35 -24.96
CA SER A 547 9.47 -27.94 -23.71
C SER A 547 9.99 -29.36 -23.50
N ALA A 548 10.20 -30.15 -24.55
CA ALA A 548 10.78 -31.49 -24.46
C ALA A 548 12.29 -31.41 -24.22
N ASN A 549 13.01 -30.62 -25.03
CA ASN A 549 14.46 -30.48 -24.96
C ASN A 549 14.94 -29.94 -23.60
N MET A 550 14.27 -28.90 -23.09
CA MET A 550 14.59 -28.26 -21.81
C MET A 550 13.79 -28.83 -20.63
N LYS A 551 12.98 -29.87 -20.85
CA LYS A 551 12.15 -30.54 -19.82
C LYS A 551 11.23 -29.58 -19.04
N LEU A 552 10.65 -28.58 -19.70
CA LEU A 552 9.85 -27.52 -19.07
C LEU A 552 8.46 -27.99 -18.62
N GLY A 553 7.94 -29.05 -19.25
CA GLY A 553 6.61 -29.59 -18.96
C GLY A 553 5.45 -28.62 -19.22
N LEU A 554 5.56 -27.76 -20.25
CA LEU A 554 4.57 -26.69 -20.53
C LEU A 554 3.16 -27.24 -20.79
N GLY A 555 3.04 -28.39 -21.47
CA GLY A 555 1.75 -29.03 -21.73
C GLY A 555 1.19 -29.88 -20.58
N SER A 556 1.88 -29.97 -19.43
CA SER A 556 1.44 -30.82 -18.32
C SER A 556 0.38 -30.12 -17.46
N SER A 557 -0.71 -30.83 -17.14
CA SER A 557 -1.78 -30.28 -16.31
C SER A 557 -1.56 -30.55 -14.82
N THR A 558 -1.78 -29.54 -13.97
CA THR A 558 -1.97 -29.69 -12.53
C THR A 558 -3.36 -29.20 -12.14
N ARG A 559 -3.78 -29.43 -10.89
CA ARG A 559 -5.06 -28.86 -10.39
C ARG A 559 -5.10 -27.33 -10.53
N PHE A 560 -3.97 -26.66 -10.32
CA PHE A 560 -3.88 -25.21 -10.48
C PHE A 560 -4.04 -24.79 -11.95
N THR A 561 -3.30 -25.43 -12.88
CA THR A 561 -3.34 -25.04 -14.29
C THR A 561 -4.73 -25.30 -14.90
N GLN A 562 -5.37 -26.41 -14.54
CA GLN A 562 -6.75 -26.70 -14.95
C GLN A 562 -7.75 -25.62 -14.50
N VAL A 563 -7.57 -25.07 -13.29
CA VAL A 563 -8.47 -24.05 -12.74
C VAL A 563 -8.26 -22.70 -13.41
N ILE A 564 -7.01 -22.24 -13.57
CA ILE A 564 -6.73 -20.95 -14.23
C ILE A 564 -7.04 -20.98 -15.73
N ASP A 565 -6.74 -22.08 -16.43
CA ASP A 565 -7.12 -22.26 -17.83
C ASP A 565 -8.65 -22.33 -17.98
N GLY A 566 -9.35 -22.94 -17.01
CA GLY A 566 -10.80 -22.96 -16.96
C GLY A 566 -11.41 -21.56 -16.78
N ALA A 567 -10.87 -20.76 -15.86
CA ALA A 567 -11.28 -19.37 -15.67
C ALA A 567 -11.04 -18.53 -16.93
N ALA A 568 -9.90 -18.73 -17.61
CA ALA A 568 -9.58 -18.05 -18.86
C ALA A 568 -10.54 -18.42 -20.00
N ARG A 569 -10.86 -19.72 -20.17
CA ARG A 569 -11.87 -20.17 -21.15
C ARG A 569 -13.24 -19.54 -20.92
N ASN A 570 -13.60 -19.31 -19.66
CA ASN A 570 -14.84 -18.65 -19.27
C ASN A 570 -14.77 -17.11 -19.34
N ARG A 571 -13.63 -16.55 -19.77
CA ARG A 571 -13.36 -15.10 -19.82
C ARG A 571 -13.53 -14.39 -18.47
N ASP A 572 -13.23 -15.09 -17.39
CA ASP A 572 -13.31 -14.54 -16.05
C ASP A 572 -12.02 -13.81 -15.67
N VAL A 573 -11.99 -12.51 -15.99
CA VAL A 573 -10.84 -11.64 -15.76
C VAL A 573 -10.46 -11.57 -14.27
N ALA A 574 -11.45 -11.49 -13.39
CA ALA A 574 -11.22 -11.32 -11.96
C ALA A 574 -10.64 -12.59 -11.32
N SER A 575 -11.19 -13.76 -11.63
CA SER A 575 -10.62 -15.03 -11.16
C SER A 575 -9.22 -15.26 -11.72
N VAL A 576 -8.99 -14.97 -13.01
CA VAL A 576 -7.65 -15.12 -13.61
C VAL A 576 -6.64 -14.21 -12.89
N ALA A 577 -6.97 -12.96 -12.59
CA ALA A 577 -6.08 -12.06 -11.85
C ALA A 577 -5.76 -12.58 -10.43
N MET A 578 -6.78 -13.06 -9.69
CA MET A 578 -6.59 -13.62 -8.34
C MET A 578 -5.78 -14.93 -8.37
N LEU A 579 -6.04 -15.81 -9.34
CA LEU A 579 -5.32 -17.08 -9.51
C LEU A 579 -3.89 -16.87 -10.00
N ALA A 580 -3.65 -15.90 -10.87
CA ALA A 580 -2.30 -15.50 -11.27
C ALA A 580 -1.50 -15.07 -10.04
N GLY A 581 -2.09 -14.23 -9.18
CA GLY A 581 -1.49 -13.85 -7.90
C GLY A 581 -1.21 -15.03 -6.97
N LEU A 582 -2.11 -16.02 -6.91
CA LEU A 582 -1.92 -17.25 -6.15
C LEU A 582 -0.78 -18.12 -6.72
N GLY A 583 -0.69 -18.23 -8.04
CA GLY A 583 0.31 -19.06 -8.73
C GLY A 583 1.71 -18.46 -8.76
N MET A 584 1.83 -17.14 -8.60
CA MET A 584 3.11 -16.41 -8.55
C MET A 584 3.63 -16.22 -7.11
N GLN A 585 3.05 -16.89 -6.13
CA GLN A 585 3.54 -16.79 -4.75
C GLN A 585 4.99 -17.24 -4.63
N GLY A 586 5.80 -16.43 -3.95
CA GLY A 586 7.22 -16.69 -3.73
C GLY A 586 7.99 -15.41 -3.46
N THR A 587 9.27 -15.54 -3.15
CA THR A 587 10.18 -14.43 -2.86
C THR A 587 11.29 -14.27 -3.90
N ARG A 588 11.46 -15.25 -4.79
CA ARG A 588 12.46 -15.27 -5.85
C ARG A 588 11.98 -16.06 -7.07
N TRP A 589 12.43 -15.65 -8.26
CA TRP A 589 12.04 -16.28 -9.53
C TRP A 589 12.47 -17.75 -9.63
N SER A 590 13.49 -18.18 -8.90
CA SER A 590 13.86 -19.61 -8.86
C SER A 590 12.80 -20.53 -8.24
N GLN A 591 11.83 -19.98 -7.48
CA GLN A 591 10.67 -20.71 -6.97
C GLN A 591 9.53 -20.83 -7.98
N MET A 592 9.58 -20.07 -9.07
CA MET A 592 8.57 -20.11 -10.14
C MET A 592 8.96 -21.14 -11.18
N SER A 593 7.99 -21.96 -11.61
CA SER A 593 8.22 -22.94 -12.68
C SER A 593 7.86 -22.34 -14.05
N PRO A 594 8.61 -22.64 -15.12
CA PRO A 594 8.28 -22.24 -16.49
C PRO A 594 6.87 -22.66 -16.89
N ARG A 595 6.43 -23.86 -16.47
CA ARG A 595 5.05 -24.34 -16.65
C ARG A 595 4.00 -23.38 -16.08
N TYR A 596 4.14 -22.95 -14.82
CA TYR A 596 3.17 -22.05 -14.22
C TYR A 596 3.22 -20.66 -14.86
N LEU A 597 4.41 -20.19 -15.25
CA LEU A 597 4.54 -18.93 -15.99
C LEU A 597 3.77 -19.00 -17.32
N TYR A 598 3.95 -20.06 -18.09
CA TYR A 598 3.24 -20.30 -19.35
C TYR A 598 1.72 -20.22 -19.19
N HIS A 599 1.15 -20.97 -18.24
CA HIS A 599 -0.29 -21.00 -18.01
C HIS A 599 -0.83 -19.64 -17.52
N ILE A 600 -0.10 -18.95 -16.63
CA ILE A 600 -0.51 -17.63 -16.13
C ILE A 600 -0.50 -16.60 -17.27
N VAL A 601 0.58 -16.54 -18.05
CA VAL A 601 0.72 -15.61 -19.19
C VAL A 601 -0.35 -15.90 -20.25
N SER A 602 -0.59 -17.18 -20.58
CA SER A 602 -1.63 -17.58 -21.53
C SER A 602 -3.03 -17.21 -21.05
N ALA A 603 -3.34 -17.46 -19.78
CA ALA A 603 -4.62 -17.13 -19.18
C ALA A 603 -4.87 -15.61 -19.19
N LEU A 604 -3.87 -14.81 -18.78
CA LEU A 604 -3.95 -13.35 -18.76
C LEU A 604 -4.19 -12.78 -20.16
N ARG A 605 -3.43 -13.23 -21.16
CA ARG A 605 -3.66 -12.84 -22.55
C ARG A 605 -5.08 -13.20 -23.02
N THR A 606 -5.55 -14.40 -22.72
CA THR A 606 -6.87 -14.90 -23.14
C THR A 606 -8.02 -14.03 -22.61
N VAL A 607 -7.87 -13.46 -21.41
CA VAL A 607 -8.88 -12.58 -20.80
C VAL A 607 -8.69 -11.10 -21.12
N GLY A 608 -7.76 -10.74 -22.01
CA GLY A 608 -7.51 -9.37 -22.44
C GLY A 608 -6.54 -8.57 -21.55
N LEU A 609 -5.87 -9.22 -20.60
CA LEU A 609 -4.81 -8.63 -19.75
C LEU A 609 -3.42 -8.85 -20.38
N GLU A 610 -3.31 -8.60 -21.69
CA GLU A 610 -2.10 -8.87 -22.44
C GLU A 610 -0.94 -7.95 -22.01
N ALA A 611 -1.22 -6.69 -21.64
CA ALA A 611 -0.19 -5.78 -21.15
C ALA A 611 0.52 -6.34 -19.91
N GLU A 612 -0.24 -6.83 -18.94
CA GLU A 612 0.29 -7.46 -17.73
C GLU A 612 0.99 -8.78 -18.06
N ALA A 613 0.43 -9.60 -18.95
CA ALA A 613 1.04 -10.85 -19.39
C ALA A 613 2.44 -10.62 -20.00
N ARG A 614 2.58 -9.60 -20.86
CA ARG A 614 3.85 -9.20 -21.48
C ARG A 614 4.86 -8.75 -20.43
N MET A 615 4.44 -7.89 -19.52
CA MET A 615 5.32 -7.35 -18.49
C MET A 615 5.78 -8.42 -17.49
N ILE A 616 4.90 -9.33 -17.08
CA ILE A 616 5.24 -10.47 -16.21
C ILE A 616 6.25 -11.40 -16.90
N ALA A 617 6.05 -11.69 -18.19
CA ALA A 617 6.97 -12.55 -18.94
C ALA A 617 8.35 -11.90 -19.13
N ALA A 618 8.40 -10.62 -19.48
CA ALA A 618 9.67 -9.88 -19.60
C ALA A 618 10.38 -9.75 -18.24
N GLU A 619 9.63 -9.52 -17.16
CA GLU A 619 10.17 -9.48 -15.80
C GLU A 619 10.78 -10.82 -15.38
N ALA A 620 10.16 -11.94 -15.77
CA ALA A 620 10.69 -13.28 -15.49
C ALA A 620 12.09 -13.46 -16.08
N VAL A 621 12.31 -13.05 -17.34
CA VAL A 621 13.62 -13.15 -18.00
C VAL A 621 14.62 -12.17 -17.38
N ALA A 622 14.20 -10.93 -17.08
CA ALA A 622 15.10 -9.91 -16.52
C ALA A 622 15.63 -10.24 -15.11
N ARG A 623 14.93 -11.11 -14.35
CA ARG A 623 15.19 -11.35 -12.93
C ARG A 623 15.47 -12.81 -12.56
N ALA A 624 15.58 -13.69 -13.55
CA ALA A 624 15.79 -15.14 -13.37
C ALA A 624 17.22 -15.55 -13.07
#